data_AF-A0A165RLK9-F1
#
_entry.id   AF-A0A165RLK9-F1
#
_cell.length_a   1.000
_cell.length_b   1.000
_cell.length_c   1.000
_cell.angle_alpha   90.00
_cell.angle_beta   90.00
_cell.angle_gamma   90.00
#
_symmetry.space_group_name_H-M   'P 1'
#
loop_
_entity.id
_entity.type
_entity.pdbx_description
1 polymer ?
#
loop_
_entity_poly.entity_id
_entity_poly.type
_entity_poly.pdbx_seq_one_letter_code
_entity_poly.pdbx_strand_id
1 'polypeptide(L)'
;MNTKFLNKIAMFYPTNRTQANSKPIFHFTYETLPSVSILQFNVALTAINVKKKNYILNLKIINDENDALVDTNTPVDATKLIFDEQKLINHEYGSTLILITPPQFTISSKQHLYEATLQLLDSDGKIYDTNTTWFLTKED
;
A
#
# COMPACT_ATOMS: atom_id res chain seq x y z
N MET A 1 20.80 16.32 -9.39
CA MET A 1 19.58 15.51 -9.19
C MET A 1 18.97 15.87 -7.85
N ASN A 2 17.66 16.12 -7.77
CA ASN A 2 17.01 16.50 -6.51
C ASN A 2 16.63 15.24 -5.71
N THR A 3 17.35 14.98 -4.62
CA THR A 3 17.19 13.78 -3.79
C THR A 3 15.88 13.74 -3.02
N LYS A 4 15.16 14.87 -2.89
CA LYS A 4 13.84 14.92 -2.24
C LYS A 4 12.76 14.12 -2.97
N PHE A 5 12.98 13.81 -4.25
CA PHE A 5 12.04 13.05 -5.08
C PHE A 5 12.40 11.57 -5.22
N LEU A 6 13.41 11.09 -4.49
CA LEU A 6 13.80 9.68 -4.50
C LEU A 6 13.01 8.88 -3.48
N ASN A 7 12.80 7.59 -3.78
CA ASN A 7 12.15 6.61 -2.93
C ASN A 7 10.77 7.07 -2.44
N LYS A 8 9.83 7.23 -3.36
CA LYS A 8 8.52 7.80 -3.08
C LYS A 8 7.37 6.83 -3.32
N ILE A 9 6.31 6.99 -2.54
CA ILE A 9 5.02 6.34 -2.74
C ILE A 9 4.14 7.33 -3.49
N ALA A 10 4.06 7.17 -4.81
CA ALA A 10 3.30 8.06 -5.68
C ALA A 10 1.79 7.86 -5.53
N MET A 11 1.35 6.61 -5.36
CA MET A 11 -0.06 6.27 -5.16
C MET A 11 -0.18 5.07 -4.22
N PHE A 12 -1.23 5.09 -3.41
CA PHE A 12 -1.60 4.03 -2.48
C PHE A 12 -3.11 4.02 -2.33
N TYR A 13 -3.76 2.92 -2.74
CA TYR A 13 -5.22 2.83 -2.65
C TYR A 13 -5.69 1.38 -2.47
N PRO A 14 -6.80 1.18 -1.74
CA PRO A 14 -7.37 -0.15 -1.55
C PRO A 14 -8.13 -0.62 -2.78
N THR A 15 -8.20 -1.94 -2.90
CA THR A 15 -8.92 -2.71 -3.90
C THR A 15 -9.48 -3.97 -3.23
N ASN A 16 -10.52 -4.56 -3.81
CA ASN A 16 -11.07 -5.83 -3.33
C ASN A 16 -10.71 -6.94 -4.33
N ARG A 17 -10.26 -8.09 -3.82
CA ARG A 17 -9.89 -9.27 -4.60
C ARG A 17 -11.00 -9.75 -5.55
N THR A 18 -12.27 -9.51 -5.22
CA THR A 18 -13.43 -9.89 -6.06
C THR A 18 -13.78 -8.81 -7.10
N GLN A 19 -13.46 -7.55 -6.82
CA GLN A 19 -13.64 -6.43 -7.73
C GLN A 19 -12.29 -6.02 -8.30
N ALA A 20 -11.66 -6.93 -9.06
CA ALA A 20 -10.36 -6.79 -9.72
C ALA A 20 -10.36 -5.69 -10.81
N ASN A 21 -10.80 -4.50 -10.42
CA ASN A 21 -10.93 -3.32 -11.23
C ASN A 21 -9.71 -2.46 -10.94
N SER A 22 -9.01 -2.00 -11.97
CA SER A 22 -7.80 -1.16 -11.88
C SER A 22 -8.07 0.28 -11.44
N LYS A 23 -9.16 0.52 -10.69
CA LYS A 23 -9.62 1.84 -10.27
C LYS A 23 -9.57 1.95 -8.76
N PRO A 24 -9.22 3.11 -8.19
CA PRO A 24 -9.29 3.33 -6.75
C PRO A 24 -10.71 3.08 -6.23
N ILE A 25 -10.82 2.24 -5.19
CA ILE A 25 -12.08 1.96 -4.50
C ILE A 25 -11.95 2.50 -3.09
N PHE A 26 -12.62 3.61 -2.80
CA PHE A 26 -12.64 4.24 -1.46
C PHE A 26 -13.88 3.85 -0.66
N HIS A 27 -14.75 3.04 -1.25
CA HIS A 27 -16.02 2.63 -0.69
C HIS A 27 -16.33 1.19 -1.11
N PHE A 28 -16.35 0.28 -0.13
CA PHE A 28 -16.70 -1.12 -0.32
C PHE A 28 -18.09 -1.35 0.23
N THR A 29 -18.97 -1.85 -0.64
CA THR A 29 -20.32 -2.22 -0.28
C THR A 29 -20.48 -3.72 -0.45
N TYR A 30 -21.03 -4.35 0.58
CA TYR A 30 -21.19 -5.79 0.63
C TYR A 30 -22.66 -6.12 0.84
N GLU A 31 -23.21 -7.05 0.02
CA GLU A 31 -24.55 -7.62 0.24
C GLU A 31 -24.64 -8.30 1.62
N THR A 32 -23.53 -8.85 2.10
CA THR A 32 -23.35 -9.31 3.47
C THR A 32 -21.91 -9.02 3.86
N LEU A 33 -21.71 -8.29 4.97
CA LEU A 33 -20.37 -7.93 5.42
C LEU A 33 -19.54 -9.21 5.66
N PRO A 34 -18.38 -9.37 4.99
CA PRO A 34 -17.55 -10.53 5.23
C PRO A 34 -17.00 -10.44 6.65
N SER A 35 -17.00 -11.56 7.37
CA SER A 35 -16.45 -11.61 8.74
C SER A 35 -14.95 -11.28 8.78
N VAL A 36 -14.27 -11.36 7.63
CA VAL A 36 -12.84 -11.11 7.48
C VAL A 36 -12.57 -10.30 6.21
N SER A 37 -11.65 -9.34 6.29
CA SER A 37 -11.25 -8.51 5.15
C SER A 37 -10.58 -9.32 4.03
N ILE A 38 -10.91 -8.96 2.79
CA ILE A 38 -10.31 -9.50 1.55
C ILE A 38 -9.66 -8.40 0.70
N LEU A 39 -9.15 -7.37 1.39
CA LEU A 39 -8.61 -6.17 0.78
C LEU A 39 -7.17 -6.39 0.29
N GLN A 40 -6.82 -5.68 -0.76
CA GLN A 40 -5.45 -5.55 -1.26
C GLN A 40 -5.19 -4.08 -1.58
N PHE A 41 -3.93 -3.66 -1.58
CA PHE A 41 -3.56 -2.29 -1.89
C PHE A 41 -2.65 -2.25 -3.11
N ASN A 42 -3.04 -1.46 -4.10
CA ASN A 42 -2.17 -1.11 -5.20
C ASN A 42 -1.26 0.04 -4.77
N VAL A 43 0.05 -0.12 -5.01
CA VAL A 43 1.08 0.82 -4.60
C VAL A 43 1.95 1.16 -5.80
N ALA A 44 1.90 2.43 -6.23
CA ALA A 44 2.83 2.94 -7.22
C ALA A 44 4.05 3.53 -6.50
N LEU A 45 5.19 2.89 -6.69
CA LEU A 45 6.47 3.38 -6.19
C LEU A 45 7.18 4.14 -7.31
N THR A 46 7.76 5.30 -6.99
CA THR A 46 8.47 6.13 -7.96
C THR A 46 9.87 6.50 -7.47
N ALA A 47 10.79 6.61 -8.44
CA ALA A 47 12.20 6.89 -8.23
C ALA A 47 12.84 5.97 -7.17
N ILE A 48 12.57 4.67 -7.26
CA ILE A 48 13.11 3.62 -6.40
C ILE A 48 14.47 3.18 -6.93
N ASN A 49 15.47 3.07 -6.06
CA ASN A 49 16.78 2.54 -6.45
C ASN A 49 16.62 1.06 -6.83
N VAL A 50 16.80 0.75 -8.12
CA VAL A 50 16.53 -0.58 -8.68
C VAL A 50 17.49 -1.66 -8.19
N LYS A 51 18.64 -1.27 -7.60
CA LYS A 51 19.65 -2.19 -7.06
C LYS A 51 19.49 -2.45 -5.56
N LYS A 52 18.60 -1.74 -4.86
CA LYS A 52 18.43 -1.86 -3.41
C LYS A 52 17.55 -3.07 -3.03
N LYS A 53 18.05 -3.89 -2.11
CA LYS A 53 17.43 -5.19 -1.75
C LYS A 53 16.64 -5.19 -0.44
N ASN A 54 16.70 -4.10 0.30
CA ASN A 54 16.27 -4.02 1.70
C ASN A 54 15.34 -2.83 1.94
N TYR A 55 14.36 -2.63 1.06
CA TYR A 55 13.24 -1.77 1.40
C TYR A 55 12.28 -2.52 2.33
N ILE A 56 11.57 -1.77 3.16
CA ILE A 56 10.48 -2.27 3.98
C ILE A 56 9.26 -1.42 3.70
N LEU A 57 8.12 -2.05 3.47
CA LEU A 57 6.82 -1.41 3.43
C LEU A 57 6.09 -1.74 4.73
N ASN A 58 5.94 -0.75 5.60
CA ASN A 58 5.15 -0.87 6.82
C ASN A 58 3.72 -0.40 6.54
N LEU A 59 2.75 -1.31 6.60
CA LEU A 59 1.34 -1.03 6.42
C LEU A 59 0.65 -1.01 7.78
N LYS A 60 -0.01 0.11 8.10
CA LYS A 60 -0.86 0.27 9.27
C LYS A 60 -2.30 0.51 8.85
N ILE A 61 -3.26 -0.10 9.52
CA ILE A 61 -4.70 0.14 9.31
C ILE A 61 -5.35 0.34 10.67
N ILE A 62 -6.02 1.48 10.83
CA ILE A 62 -6.84 1.81 12.00
C ILE A 62 -8.28 2.08 11.55
N ASN A 63 -9.26 1.78 12.41
CA ASN A 63 -10.64 2.22 12.21
C ASN A 63 -10.88 3.60 12.88
N ASP A 64 -12.07 4.14 12.66
CA ASP A 64 -12.58 5.37 13.27
C ASP A 64 -12.79 5.31 14.79
N GLU A 65 -12.77 4.10 15.37
CA GLU A 65 -12.75 3.88 16.83
C GLU A 65 -11.31 3.87 17.40
N ASN A 66 -10.29 4.06 16.54
CA ASN A 66 -8.84 3.99 16.82
C ASN A 66 -8.31 2.59 17.17
N ASP A 67 -9.01 1.52 16.80
CA ASP A 67 -8.50 0.16 16.89
C ASP A 67 -7.40 -0.06 15.84
N ALA A 68 -6.23 -0.52 16.30
CA ALA A 68 -5.15 -0.94 15.41
C ALA A 68 -5.40 -2.35 14.90
N LEU A 69 -5.79 -2.47 13.64
CA LEU A 69 -6.18 -3.74 13.00
C LEU A 69 -5.02 -4.40 12.28
N VAL A 70 -4.12 -3.60 11.71
CA VAL A 70 -2.94 -4.06 10.99
C VAL A 70 -1.76 -3.16 11.36
N ASP A 71 -0.61 -3.76 11.66
CA ASP A 71 0.71 -3.12 11.67
C ASP A 71 1.73 -4.17 11.22
N THR A 72 2.08 -4.14 9.93
CA THR A 72 2.91 -5.20 9.33
C THR A 72 4.00 -4.67 8.43
N ASN A 73 5.17 -5.28 8.56
CA ASN A 73 6.33 -5.01 7.71
C ASN A 73 6.40 -6.04 6.58
N THR A 74 6.44 -5.56 5.34
CA THR A 74 6.65 -6.37 4.14
C THR A 74 8.02 -6.03 3.54
N PRO A 75 8.99 -6.96 3.53
CA PRO A 75 10.27 -6.75 2.86
C PRO A 75 10.07 -6.62 1.34
N VAL A 76 10.78 -5.67 0.73
CA VAL A 76 10.77 -5.45 -0.72
C VAL A 76 12.20 -5.41 -1.24
N ASP A 77 12.49 -6.34 -2.15
CA ASP A 77 13.73 -6.39 -2.91
C ASP A 77 13.50 -5.76 -4.29
N ALA A 78 14.00 -4.55 -4.52
CA ALA A 78 13.78 -3.85 -5.77
C ALA A 78 14.40 -4.58 -6.96
N THR A 79 15.42 -5.41 -6.76
CA THR A 79 16.03 -6.19 -7.85
C THR A 79 15.11 -7.27 -8.41
N LYS A 80 14.00 -7.57 -7.72
CA LYS A 80 12.97 -8.52 -8.16
C LYS A 80 11.73 -7.84 -8.75
N LEU A 81 11.69 -6.50 -8.78
CA LEU A 81 10.57 -5.75 -9.32
C LEU A 81 10.75 -5.51 -10.82
N ILE A 82 9.63 -5.38 -11.53
CA ILE A 82 9.62 -5.07 -12.96
C ILE A 82 9.68 -3.55 -13.13
N PHE A 83 10.68 -3.08 -13.87
CA PHE A 83 10.83 -1.68 -14.25
C PHE A 83 10.89 -1.56 -15.78
N ASP A 84 10.38 -0.45 -16.30
CA ASP A 84 10.58 -0.08 -17.69
C ASP A 84 11.98 0.52 -17.86
N GLU A 85 12.91 -0.24 -18.45
CA GLU A 85 14.31 0.14 -18.62
C GLU A 85 14.48 1.45 -19.40
N GLN A 86 13.58 1.75 -20.34
CA GLN A 86 13.62 2.96 -21.15
C GLN A 86 13.22 4.21 -20.36
N LYS A 87 12.54 4.02 -19.22
CA LYS A 87 12.05 5.10 -18.35
C LYS A 87 12.86 5.25 -17.06
N LEU A 88 14.01 4.58 -16.96
CA LEU A 88 14.88 4.73 -15.79
C LEU A 88 15.50 6.12 -15.74
N ILE A 89 15.46 6.73 -14.55
CA ILE A 89 16.13 7.99 -14.25
C ILE A 89 17.58 7.67 -13.90
N ASN A 90 18.52 8.16 -14.73
CA ASN A 90 19.95 7.93 -14.59
C ASN A 90 20.35 6.44 -14.51
N HIS A 91 19.57 5.52 -15.07
CA HIS A 91 19.77 4.06 -15.02
C HIS A 91 19.81 3.43 -13.61
N GLU A 92 19.53 4.20 -12.56
CA GLU A 92 19.59 3.73 -11.18
C GLU A 92 18.22 3.75 -10.49
N TYR A 93 17.29 4.56 -11.00
CA TYR A 93 16.01 4.79 -10.36
C TYR A 93 14.85 4.52 -11.31
N GLY A 94 13.87 3.74 -10.86
CA GLY A 94 12.71 3.35 -11.66
C GLY A 94 11.39 3.59 -10.94
N SER A 95 10.30 3.50 -11.69
CA SER A 95 8.95 3.47 -11.14
C SER A 95 8.31 2.12 -11.42
N THR A 96 7.54 1.61 -10.47
CA THR A 96 6.91 0.28 -10.55
C THR A 96 5.60 0.26 -9.78
N LEU A 97 4.75 -0.72 -10.09
CA LEU A 97 3.49 -0.97 -9.41
C LEU A 97 3.60 -2.31 -8.69
N ILE A 98 3.22 -2.34 -7.43
CA ILE A 98 3.15 -3.58 -6.64
C ILE A 98 1.79 -3.69 -5.96
N LEU A 99 1.48 -4.90 -5.52
CA LEU A 99 0.28 -5.22 -4.76
C LEU A 99 0.69 -5.68 -3.36
N ILE A 100 0.12 -5.07 -2.33
CA ILE A 100 0.28 -5.50 -0.94
C ILE A 100 -1.02 -6.15 -0.49
N THR A 101 -0.93 -7.31 0.13
CA THR A 101 -2.07 -7.96 0.78
C THR A 101 -1.84 -7.91 2.29
N PRO A 102 -2.62 -7.11 3.05
CA PRO A 102 -2.55 -7.12 4.50
C PRO A 102 -2.93 -8.51 5.04
N PRO A 103 -2.50 -8.86 6.27
CA PRO A 103 -3.15 -9.92 7.01
C PRO A 103 -4.64 -9.67 7.12
N GLN A 104 -5.38 -10.76 7.19
CA GLN A 104 -6.80 -10.76 7.44
C GLN A 104 -7.12 -10.09 8.78
N PHE A 105 -8.09 -9.18 8.79
CA PHE A 105 -8.63 -8.56 10.00
C PHE A 105 -10.16 -8.55 9.95
N THR A 106 -10.79 -8.51 11.13
CA THR A 106 -12.25 -8.55 11.25
C THR A 106 -12.87 -7.24 10.74
N ILE A 107 -13.85 -7.35 9.85
CA ILE A 107 -14.73 -6.23 9.50
C ILE A 107 -15.96 -6.36 10.40
N SER A 108 -16.19 -5.36 11.25
CA SER A 108 -17.34 -5.35 12.14
C SER A 108 -18.63 -5.19 11.32
N SER A 109 -19.78 -5.62 11.86
CA SER A 109 -21.07 -5.50 11.19
C SER A 109 -21.58 -4.06 11.07
N LYS A 110 -20.87 -3.07 11.63
CA LYS A 110 -21.19 -1.65 11.49
C LYS A 110 -20.43 -1.03 10.33
N GLN A 111 -20.95 0.09 9.83
CA GLN A 111 -20.17 0.95 8.94
C GLN A 111 -18.96 1.51 9.68
N HIS A 112 -17.77 1.37 9.09
CA HIS A 112 -16.52 1.93 9.61
C HIS A 112 -15.77 2.67 8.52
N LEU A 113 -15.20 3.81 8.89
CA LEU A 113 -14.14 4.46 8.13
C LEU A 113 -12.79 3.91 8.61
N TYR A 114 -11.95 3.51 7.67
CA TYR A 114 -10.60 3.04 7.95
C TYR A 114 -9.58 4.02 7.37
N GLU A 115 -8.54 4.27 8.15
CA GLU A 115 -7.32 4.93 7.68
C GLU A 115 -6.24 3.88 7.48
N ALA A 116 -5.72 3.77 6.27
CA ALA A 116 -4.55 2.99 5.96
C ALA A 116 -3.35 3.92 5.73
N THR A 117 -2.26 3.67 6.43
CA THR A 117 -0.99 4.40 6.28
C THR A 117 0.10 3.43 5.85
N LEU A 118 0.80 3.78 4.77
CA LEU A 118 1.93 3.03 4.23
C LEU A 118 3.21 3.85 4.38
N GLN A 119 4.22 3.27 5.03
CA GLN A 119 5.55 3.85 5.13
C GLN A 119 6.53 3.04 4.29
N LEU A 120 7.38 3.74 3.53
CA LEU A 120 8.53 3.15 2.84
C LEU A 120 9.78 3.42 3.66
N LEU A 121 10.45 2.37 4.13
CA LEU A 121 11.63 2.43 4.99
C LEU A 121 12.82 1.69 4.36
N ASP A 122 14.03 1.91 4.90
CA ASP A 122 15.12 0.94 4.77
C ASP A 122 15.19 -0.03 5.96
N SER A 123 16.16 -0.95 5.90
CA SER A 123 16.46 -1.92 6.95
C SER A 123 16.79 -1.30 8.30
N ASP A 124 17.24 -0.04 8.33
CA ASP A 124 17.69 0.64 9.53
C ASP A 124 16.53 1.42 10.17
N GLY A 125 15.33 1.33 9.59
CA GLY A 125 14.12 2.00 10.06
C GLY A 125 13.99 3.45 9.61
N LYS A 126 14.88 3.94 8.73
CA LYS A 126 14.75 5.30 8.19
C LYS A 126 13.58 5.35 7.21
N ILE A 127 12.65 6.25 7.48
CA ILE A 127 11.50 6.51 6.62
C ILE A 127 11.94 7.35 5.41
N TYR A 128 11.71 6.83 4.21
CA TYR A 128 11.85 7.58 2.95
C TYR A 128 10.60 8.38 2.61
N ASP A 129 9.43 7.79 2.87
CA ASP A 129 8.13 8.39 2.54
C ASP A 129 7.00 7.75 3.33
N THR A 130 5.90 8.50 3.47
CA THR A 130 4.65 8.05 4.08
C THR A 130 3.50 8.50 3.20
N ASN A 131 2.54 7.61 2.94
CA ASN A 131 1.33 7.92 2.20
C ASN A 131 0.11 7.33 2.94
N THR A 132 -0.99 8.06 2.95
CA THR A 132 -2.20 7.69 3.69
C THR A 132 -3.39 7.69 2.74
N THR A 133 -4.27 6.71 2.91
CA THR A 133 -5.51 6.57 2.16
C THR A 133 -6.62 6.13 3.09
N TRP A 134 -7.86 6.41 2.73
CA TRP A 134 -9.03 6.06 3.54
C TRP A 134 -9.97 5.18 2.73
N PHE A 135 -10.69 4.29 3.42
CA PHE A 135 -11.75 3.51 2.80
C PHE A 135 -12.88 3.25 3.78
N LEU A 136 -14.09 3.17 3.25
CA LEU A 136 -15.29 2.85 4.00
C LEU A 136 -15.74 1.43 3.69
N THR A 137 -16.19 0.70 4.71
CA THR A 137 -16.98 -0.52 4.52
C THR A 137 -18.39 -0.30 5.05
N LYS A 138 -19.40 -0.72 4.30
CA LYS A 138 -20.79 -0.75 4.74
C LYS A 138 -21.51 -2.01 4.26
N GLU A 139 -22.55 -2.39 4.99
CA GLU A 139 -23.59 -3.31 4.52
C GLU A 139 -24.53 -2.53 3.57
N ASP A 140 -25.03 -3.19 2.52
CA ASP A 140 -26.05 -2.64 1.60
C ASP A 140 -27.39 -2.36 2.28
#